data_AF-A0A2N1F7T7-F1
#
_entry.id   AF-A0A2N1F7T7-F1
#
_cell.length_a   1.000
_cell.length_b   1.000
_cell.length_c   1.000
_cell.angle_alpha   90.00
_cell.angle_beta   90.00
_cell.angle_gamma   90.00
#
_symmetry.space_group_name_H-M   'P 1'
#
loop_
_entity.id
_entity.type
_entity.pdbx_description
1 polymer ?
#
loop_
_entity_poly.entity_id
_entity_poly.type
_entity_poly.pdbx_seq_one_letter_code
_entity_poly.pdbx_strand_id
1 'polypeptide(L)'
;MFKFFRKKKVIDLIIKCDTDLVVINEKPITFPTNYNSLISILGNPDRELEKTNHYMIWDNYGLFCGYTDKDKILSLNVYQNKKDKSEYNTKKQFKGKLLLNEEEITNSEFSKIPLGKVAIHRLGSENEIRFGFSLGINKIYKN
;
A
#
# COMPACT_ATOMS: atom_id res chain seq x y z
N MET A 1 -29.87 -13.18 22.37
CA MET A 1 -28.67 -13.94 21.98
C MET A 1 -27.73 -13.01 21.22
N PHE A 2 -26.83 -12.32 21.93
CA PHE A 2 -25.95 -11.31 21.33
C PHE A 2 -24.78 -12.02 20.63
N LYS A 3 -24.73 -11.94 19.30
CA LYS A 3 -23.56 -12.39 18.54
C LYS A 3 -22.42 -11.41 18.83
N PHE A 4 -21.48 -11.84 19.67
CA PHE A 4 -20.20 -11.17 19.84
C PHE A 4 -19.46 -11.19 18.49
N PHE A 5 -19.46 -10.07 17.78
CA PHE A 5 -18.57 -9.86 16.66
C PHE A 5 -17.14 -9.88 17.20
N ARG A 6 -16.45 -11.01 17.03
CA ARG A 6 -15.04 -11.15 17.32
C ARG A 6 -14.32 -10.13 16.44
N LYS A 7 -13.90 -8.99 17.01
CA LYS A 7 -13.03 -8.03 16.29
C LYS A 7 -11.82 -8.83 15.81
N LYS A 8 -11.68 -9.03 14.50
CA LYS A 8 -10.46 -9.58 13.91
C LYS A 8 -9.31 -8.77 14.51
N LYS A 9 -8.40 -9.44 15.22
CA LYS A 9 -7.19 -8.82 15.73
C LYS A 9 -6.49 -8.24 14.50
N VAL A 10 -6.33 -6.91 14.45
CA VAL A 10 -5.60 -6.28 13.36
C VAL A 10 -4.18 -6.79 13.51
N ILE A 11 -3.78 -7.70 12.62
CA ILE A 11 -2.40 -8.14 12.51
C ILE A 11 -1.67 -6.94 11.89
N ASP A 12 -0.68 -6.41 12.59
CA ASP A 12 0.15 -5.33 12.05
C ASP A 12 0.78 -5.84 10.75
N LEU A 13 0.52 -5.13 9.65
CA LEU A 13 0.89 -5.57 8.31
C LEU A 13 2.38 -5.35 8.08
N ILE A 14 3.12 -6.38 7.71
CA ILE A 14 4.56 -6.28 7.46
C ILE A 14 4.79 -6.29 5.95
N ILE A 15 5.37 -5.22 5.42
CA ILE A 15 5.86 -5.13 4.05
C ILE A 15 7.37 -5.31 4.10
N LYS A 16 7.87 -6.40 3.53
CA LYS A 16 9.31 -6.65 3.38
C LYS A 16 9.72 -6.43 1.93
N CYS A 17 10.81 -5.71 1.77
CA CYS A 17 11.39 -5.36 0.48
C CYS A 17 12.86 -5.78 0.45
N ASP A 18 13.23 -6.41 -0.66
CA ASP A 18 14.61 -6.72 -1.06
C ASP A 18 14.70 -6.48 -2.59
N THR A 19 15.88 -6.65 -3.17
CA THR A 19 16.12 -6.59 -4.61
C THR A 19 15.24 -7.62 -5.32
N ASP A 20 14.34 -7.14 -6.19
CA ASP A 20 13.39 -7.93 -6.96
C ASP A 20 12.39 -8.80 -6.14
N LEU A 21 12.35 -8.65 -4.82
CA LEU A 21 11.42 -9.38 -3.95
C LEU A 21 10.65 -8.41 -3.05
N VAL A 22 9.32 -8.52 -3.11
CA VAL A 22 8.42 -7.83 -2.21
C VAL A 22 7.46 -8.84 -1.60
N VAL A 23 7.28 -8.75 -0.29
CA VAL A 23 6.46 -9.66 0.48
C VAL A 23 5.56 -8.87 1.41
N ILE A 24 4.27 -9.20 1.44
CA ILE A 24 3.30 -8.62 2.37
C ILE A 24 2.75 -9.74 3.25
N ASN A 25 2.99 -9.67 4.56
CA ASN A 25 2.66 -10.73 5.52
C ASN A 25 3.10 -12.13 5.02
N GLU A 26 4.38 -12.26 4.66
CA GLU A 26 5.00 -13.49 4.17
C GLU A 26 4.50 -13.99 2.80
N LYS A 27 3.56 -13.27 2.15
CA LYS A 27 3.09 -13.59 0.81
C LYS A 27 3.80 -12.73 -0.24
N PRO A 28 4.44 -13.34 -1.26
CA PRO A 28 5.11 -12.58 -2.31
C PRO A 28 4.10 -11.80 -3.16
N ILE A 29 4.51 -10.61 -3.62
CA ILE A 29 3.76 -9.78 -4.56
C ILE A 29 4.69 -9.23 -5.63
N THR A 30 4.21 -9.20 -6.86
CA THR A 30 4.91 -8.60 -8.00
C THR A 30 4.09 -7.44 -8.55
N PHE A 31 4.75 -6.41 -9.09
CA PHE A 31 4.07 -5.33 -9.81
C PHE A 31 4.49 -5.34 -11.30
N PRO A 32 3.55 -5.17 -12.25
CA PRO A 32 2.11 -5.06 -12.06
C PRO A 32 1.50 -6.32 -11.43
N THR A 33 0.46 -6.13 -10.61
CA THR A 33 -0.35 -7.19 -9.99
C THR A 33 -1.79 -7.14 -10.52
N ASN A 34 -2.66 -8.02 -10.03
CA ASN A 34 -4.08 -8.02 -10.35
C ASN A 34 -4.95 -8.01 -9.08
N TYR A 35 -6.24 -7.76 -9.28
CA TYR A 35 -7.25 -7.70 -8.23
C TYR A 35 -7.22 -8.95 -7.34
N ASN A 36 -7.29 -10.14 -7.93
CA ASN A 36 -7.34 -11.41 -7.20
C ASN A 36 -6.10 -11.65 -6.34
N SER A 37 -4.91 -11.30 -6.85
CA SER A 37 -3.66 -11.35 -6.08
C SER A 37 -3.72 -10.47 -4.84
N LEU A 38 -4.20 -9.22 -4.96
CA LEU A 38 -4.35 -8.33 -3.81
C LEU A 38 -5.37 -8.86 -2.80
N ILE A 39 -6.51 -9.39 -3.25
CA ILE A 39 -7.50 -10.01 -2.35
C ILE A 39 -6.93 -11.23 -1.64
N SER A 40 -6.12 -12.05 -2.32
CA SER A 40 -5.51 -13.23 -1.70
C SER A 40 -4.50 -12.87 -0.60
N ILE A 41 -3.86 -11.71 -0.71
CA ILE A 41 -2.84 -11.21 0.22
C ILE A 41 -3.48 -10.44 1.37
N LEU A 42 -4.30 -9.45 1.04
CA LEU A 42 -4.85 -8.45 1.96
C LEU A 42 -6.29 -8.77 2.43
N GLY A 43 -6.95 -9.73 1.81
CA GLY A 43 -8.40 -9.94 1.95
C GLY A 43 -9.21 -8.91 1.17
N ASN A 44 -10.53 -8.93 1.34
CA ASN A 44 -11.43 -7.98 0.69
C ASN A 44 -11.13 -6.54 1.13
N PRO A 45 -11.18 -5.55 0.21
CA PRO A 45 -11.10 -4.15 0.58
C PRO A 45 -12.27 -3.77 1.50
N ASP A 46 -12.02 -2.83 2.41
CA ASP A 46 -13.07 -2.26 3.26
C ASP A 46 -14.03 -1.38 2.44
N ARG A 47 -13.51 -0.75 1.37
CA ARG A 47 -14.27 0.07 0.42
C ARG A 47 -13.72 -0.05 -0.99
N GLU A 48 -14.62 0.04 -1.97
CA GLU A 48 -14.27 0.27 -3.37
C GLU A 48 -14.95 1.55 -3.85
N LEU A 49 -14.23 2.34 -4.65
CA LEU A 49 -14.78 3.55 -5.28
C LEU A 49 -14.65 3.42 -6.80
N GLU A 50 -15.75 3.67 -7.51
CA GLU A 50 -15.79 3.66 -8.98
C GLU A 50 -15.99 5.08 -9.49
N LYS A 51 -14.95 5.64 -10.11
CA LYS A 51 -14.93 6.97 -10.76
C LYS A 51 -14.30 6.80 -12.15
N THR A 52 -13.52 7.79 -12.61
CA THR A 52 -12.67 7.63 -13.80
C THR A 52 -11.60 6.54 -13.60
N ASN A 53 -11.10 6.41 -12.37
CA ASN A 53 -10.34 5.26 -11.92
C ASN A 53 -11.17 4.49 -10.89
N HIS A 54 -10.87 3.22 -10.74
CA HIS A 54 -11.35 2.40 -9.64
C HIS A 54 -10.33 2.44 -8.50
N TYR A 55 -10.82 2.36 -7.27
CA TYR A 55 -9.97 2.35 -6.07
C TYR A 55 -10.38 1.20 -5.16
N MET A 56 -9.40 0.45 -4.68
CA MET A 56 -9.57 -0.47 -3.55
C MET A 56 -8.90 0.13 -2.32
N ILE A 57 -9.62 0.12 -1.19
CA ILE A 57 -9.16 0.75 0.05
C ILE A 57 -9.31 -0.24 1.20
N TRP A 58 -8.19 -0.56 1.86
CA TRP A 58 -8.12 -1.32 3.10
C TRP A 58 -7.94 -0.34 4.26
N ASP A 59 -9.04 0.27 4.69
CA ASP A 59 -9.11 1.22 5.79
C ASP A 59 -8.46 0.70 7.07
N ASN A 60 -8.57 -0.60 7.35
CA ASN A 60 -7.98 -1.19 8.56
C ASN A 60 -6.46 -1.31 8.51
N TYR A 61 -5.88 -1.44 7.30
CA TYR A 61 -4.44 -1.50 7.10
C TYR A 61 -3.82 -0.14 6.79
N GLY A 62 -4.60 0.85 6.35
CA GLY A 62 -4.07 2.12 5.87
C GLY A 62 -3.44 2.00 4.48
N LEU A 63 -3.99 1.12 3.64
CA LEU A 63 -3.52 0.86 2.28
C LEU A 63 -4.60 1.20 1.26
N PHE A 64 -4.20 1.67 0.09
CA PHE A 64 -5.10 1.77 -1.06
C PHE A 64 -4.35 1.62 -2.38
N CYS A 65 -5.06 1.25 -3.44
CA CYS A 65 -4.53 1.32 -4.80
C CYS A 65 -5.60 1.85 -5.77
N GLY A 66 -5.17 2.58 -6.79
CA GLY A 66 -5.99 2.96 -7.92
C GLY A 66 -5.67 2.10 -9.14
N TYR A 67 -6.67 1.80 -9.95
CA TYR A 67 -6.51 1.05 -11.21
C TYR A 67 -7.58 1.43 -12.23
N THR A 68 -7.25 1.29 -13.51
CA THR A 68 -8.21 1.31 -14.63
C THR A 68 -8.42 -0.08 -15.22
N ASP A 69 -7.46 -0.98 -14.99
CA ASP A 69 -7.44 -2.36 -15.44
C ASP A 69 -7.21 -3.27 -14.23
N LYS A 70 -8.17 -4.17 -13.95
CA LYS A 70 -8.13 -5.09 -12.80
C LYS A 70 -6.98 -6.09 -12.89
N ASP A 71 -6.45 -6.33 -14.09
CA ASP A 71 -5.35 -7.25 -14.34
C ASP A 71 -3.97 -6.55 -14.35
N LYS A 72 -3.96 -5.22 -14.21
CA LYS A 72 -2.75 -4.41 -14.33
C LYS A 72 -2.68 -3.27 -13.30
N ILE A 73 -2.67 -3.64 -12.03
CA ILE A 73 -2.52 -2.73 -10.90
C ILE A 73 -1.04 -2.45 -10.68
N LEU A 74 -0.65 -1.17 -10.76
CA LEU A 74 0.77 -0.78 -10.87
C LEU A 74 1.45 -0.51 -9.52
N SER A 75 0.68 -0.19 -8.49
CA SER A 75 1.22 0.16 -7.18
C SER A 75 0.21 -0.01 -6.05
N LEU A 76 0.74 -0.10 -4.85
CA LEU A 76 0.03 -0.01 -3.58
C LEU A 76 0.54 1.22 -2.83
N ASN A 77 -0.36 2.02 -2.28
CA ASN A 77 -0.06 3.31 -1.67
C ASN A 77 -0.43 3.31 -0.20
N VAL A 78 0.35 4.06 0.56
CA VAL A 78 0.20 4.27 1.99
C VAL A 78 0.25 5.77 2.23
N TYR A 79 -0.82 6.32 2.80
CA TYR A 79 -0.76 7.65 3.41
C TYR A 79 -0.57 7.50 4.91
N GLN A 80 0.26 8.38 5.47
CA GLN A 80 0.60 8.43 6.88
C GLN A 80 0.09 9.71 7.56
N ASN A 81 -0.28 10.74 6.78
CA ASN A 81 -0.86 11.96 7.31
C ASN A 81 -2.39 11.94 7.30
N LYS A 82 -2.99 12.31 8.44
CA LYS A 82 -4.45 12.46 8.61
C LYS A 82 -5.01 13.77 8.06
N LYS A 83 -4.17 14.67 7.53
CA LYS A 83 -4.61 15.93 6.93
C LYS A 83 -5.50 15.70 5.70
N ASP A 84 -5.30 14.61 4.96
CA ASP A 84 -6.18 14.26 3.84
C ASP A 84 -7.52 13.73 4.34
N LYS A 85 -8.58 14.52 4.13
CA LYS A 85 -9.97 14.17 4.47
C LYS A 85 -10.77 13.69 3.26
N SER A 86 -10.13 13.50 2.11
CA SER A 86 -10.79 13.02 0.91
C SER A 86 -11.28 11.58 1.08
N GLU A 87 -12.29 11.20 0.29
CA GLU A 87 -12.80 9.82 0.26
C GLU A 87 -11.73 8.80 -0.18
N TYR A 88 -10.66 9.26 -0.84
CA TYR A 88 -9.53 8.47 -1.32
C TYR A 88 -8.53 8.13 -0.21
N ASN A 89 -8.56 8.83 0.93
CA ASN A 89 -7.72 8.47 2.07
C ASN A 89 -8.34 7.32 2.88
N THR A 90 -7.48 6.56 3.53
CA THR A 90 -7.85 5.47 4.43
C THR A 90 -8.31 6.03 5.78
N LYS A 91 -9.34 5.44 6.37
CA LYS A 91 -9.88 5.88 7.68
C LYS A 91 -8.88 5.70 8.83
N LYS A 92 -8.00 4.70 8.76
CA LYS A 92 -6.89 4.54 9.71
C LYS A 92 -5.58 4.64 8.95
N GLN A 93 -4.59 5.25 9.59
CA GLN A 93 -3.24 5.31 9.04
C GLN A 93 -2.54 3.97 9.23
N PHE A 94 -1.60 3.69 8.36
CA PHE A 94 -0.77 2.50 8.43
C PHE A 94 -0.05 2.42 9.77
N LYS A 95 -0.16 1.25 10.42
CA LYS A 95 0.51 0.91 11.70
C LYS A 95 1.46 -0.28 11.55
N GLY A 96 1.61 -0.75 10.32
CA GLY A 96 2.49 -1.85 9.99
C GLY A 96 3.95 -1.43 9.96
N LYS A 97 4.79 -2.33 9.48
CA LYS A 97 6.22 -2.11 9.30
C LYS A 97 6.59 -2.17 7.83
N LEU A 98 7.52 -1.31 7.42
CA LEU A 98 8.21 -1.40 6.14
C LEU A 98 9.65 -1.81 6.43
N LEU A 99 10.06 -2.98 5.94
CA LEU A 99 11.42 -3.49 6.13
C LEU A 99 12.15 -3.47 4.78
N LEU A 100 13.39 -2.98 4.78
CA LEU A 100 14.33 -3.10 3.67
C LEU A 100 15.51 -3.96 4.16
N ASN A 101 15.77 -5.09 3.51
CA ASN A 101 16.84 -6.01 3.91
C ASN A 101 16.77 -6.40 5.41
N GLU A 102 15.56 -6.70 5.89
CA GLU A 102 15.22 -6.99 7.30
C GLU A 102 15.36 -5.82 8.30
N GLU A 103 15.77 -4.64 7.85
CA GLU A 103 15.84 -3.43 8.67
C GLU A 103 14.57 -2.58 8.51
N GLU A 104 14.02 -2.11 9.62
CA GLU A 104 12.84 -1.23 9.59
C GLU A 104 13.22 0.16 9.09
N ILE A 105 12.51 0.63 8.06
CA ILE A 105 12.70 1.95 7.47
C ILE A 105 11.40 2.75 7.51
N THR A 106 11.54 4.06 7.53
CA THR A 106 10.48 5.04 7.46
C THR A 106 10.60 5.83 6.15
N ASN A 107 9.46 6.31 5.66
CA ASN A 107 9.37 7.07 4.41
C ASN A 107 9.97 8.48 4.48
N SER A 108 10.39 8.98 5.65
CA SER A 108 11.16 10.23 5.75
C SER A 108 12.62 10.03 5.33
N GLU A 109 13.14 8.80 5.39
CA GLU A 109 14.55 8.46 5.15
C GLU A 109 14.93 8.37 3.67
N PHE A 110 13.96 8.34 2.76
CA PHE A 110 14.22 8.17 1.33
C PHE A 110 13.32 9.05 0.46
N SER A 111 13.77 9.27 -0.78
CA SER A 111 12.93 9.80 -1.86
C SER A 111 12.44 8.66 -2.76
N LYS A 112 13.37 7.83 -3.22
CA LYS A 112 13.10 6.62 -4.00
C LYS A 112 14.16 5.57 -3.68
N ILE A 113 13.75 4.32 -3.50
CA ILE A 113 14.63 3.16 -3.38
C ILE A 113 14.30 2.22 -4.55
N PRO A 114 15.16 2.13 -5.58
CA PRO A 114 14.98 1.17 -6.66
C PRO A 114 15.35 -0.25 -6.19
N LEU A 115 14.48 -1.22 -6.47
CA LEU A 115 14.61 -2.63 -6.08
C LEU A 115 14.48 -3.53 -7.32
N GLY A 116 15.16 -3.15 -8.41
CA GLY A 116 15.00 -3.78 -9.72
C GLY A 116 13.70 -3.35 -10.40
N LYS A 117 12.78 -4.29 -10.63
CA LYS A 117 11.49 -4.01 -11.32
C LYS A 117 10.50 -3.20 -10.47
N VAL A 118 10.70 -3.17 -9.17
CA VAL A 118 9.85 -2.46 -8.20
C VAL A 118 10.65 -1.35 -7.53
N ALA A 119 9.98 -0.34 -7.01
CA ALA A 119 10.60 0.70 -6.21
C ALA A 119 9.67 1.12 -5.07
N ILE A 120 10.29 1.59 -3.99
CA ILE A 120 9.61 2.31 -2.92
C ILE A 120 9.79 3.79 -3.20
N HIS A 121 8.70 4.53 -3.27
CA HIS A 121 8.68 5.96 -3.55
C HIS A 121 8.07 6.71 -2.39
N ARG A 122 8.72 7.76 -1.91
CA ARG A 122 8.08 8.68 -0.97
C ARG A 122 6.96 9.42 -1.68
N LEU A 123 5.82 9.53 -1.00
CA LEU A 123 4.73 10.40 -1.40
C LEU A 123 4.80 11.67 -0.55
N GLY A 124 4.89 12.82 -1.22
CA GLY A 124 4.91 14.14 -0.60
C GLY A 124 6.02 14.37 0.43
N SER A 125 5.78 15.36 1.29
CA SER A 125 6.58 15.71 2.47
C SER A 125 5.72 15.72 3.74
N GLU A 126 6.30 15.70 4.93
CA GLU A 126 5.58 15.62 6.21
C GLU A 126 4.51 16.73 6.39
N ASN A 127 4.76 17.90 5.78
CA ASN A 127 3.86 19.04 5.84
C ASN A 127 2.69 18.92 4.86
N GLU A 128 2.82 18.10 3.81
CA GLU A 128 1.83 17.92 2.77
C GLU A 128 0.72 16.95 3.15
N ILE A 129 -0.40 17.08 2.45
CA ILE A 129 -1.60 16.27 2.62
C ILE A 129 -1.33 14.80 2.22
N ARG A 130 -0.50 14.58 1.19
CA ARG A 130 -0.18 13.26 0.64
C ARG A 130 1.17 12.75 1.12
N PHE A 131 1.41 12.79 2.43
CA PHE A 131 2.62 12.23 3.00
C PHE A 131 2.49 10.71 3.19
N GLY A 132 3.48 9.96 2.73
CA GLY A 132 3.51 8.51 2.89
C GLY A 132 4.50 7.84 1.93
N PHE A 133 4.15 6.67 1.41
CA PHE A 133 4.95 5.98 0.40
C PHE A 133 4.09 5.16 -0.57
N SER A 134 4.67 4.86 -1.73
CA SER A 134 4.12 3.98 -2.76
C SER A 134 5.10 2.85 -3.04
N LEU A 135 4.56 1.65 -3.18
CA LEU A 135 5.28 0.46 -3.58
C LEU A 135 4.73 0.01 -4.92
N GLY A 136 5.55 -0.05 -5.96
CA GLY A 136 5.06 -0.38 -7.29
C GLY A 136 6.14 -0.40 -8.35
N ILE A 137 5.70 -0.49 -9.61
CA ILE A 137 6.62 -0.59 -10.76
C ILE A 137 7.65 0.54 -10.71
N ASN A 138 8.92 0.17 -10.82
CA ASN A 138 10.03 1.10 -10.98
C ASN A 138 10.03 1.68 -12.40
N LYS A 139 9.24 2.73 -12.62
CA LYS A 139 9.33 3.49 -13.87
C LYS A 139 10.63 4.30 -13.88
N ILE A 140 11.52 3.94 -14.80
CA ILE A 140 12.66 4.76 -15.19
C ILE A 140 12.16 5.62 -16.34
N TYR A 141 11.85 6.89 -16.06
CA TYR A 141 11.61 7.85 -17.12
C TYR A 141 12.96 8.13 -17.78
N LYS A 142 13.14 7.70 -19.03
CA LYS A 142 14.23 8.21 -19.86
C LYS A 142 13.84 9.64 -20.22
N ASN A 143 14.66 10.60 -19.77
CA ASN A 143 14.59 11.98 -20.25
C ASN A 143 14.95 12.03 -21.74
#